data_AF-A0A957RD48-F1
#
_entry.id   AF-A0A957RD48-F1
#
_cell.length_a   1.000
_cell.length_b   1.000
_cell.length_c   1.000
_cell.angle_alpha   90.00
_cell.angle_beta   90.00
_cell.angle_gamma   90.00
#
_symmetry.space_group_name_H-M   'P 1'
#
loop_
_entity.id
_entity.type
_entity.pdbx_description
1 polymer ?
#
loop_
_entity_poly.entity_id
_entity_poly.type
_entity_poly.pdbx_seq_one_letter_code
_entity_poly.pdbx_strand_id
1 'polypeptide(L)'
;MTTHTIPGLALTDHTFIIPLDHDRPGGEQIQVFARAVRAIAARDEERPWLVFFQGGPGSPSPRPLELGGWIKRAVEEYNVLLLDQRGTGRSTPLTFQTLARLPSAQAQADYLKHFRADAIVQDAEWIRRALLGEGRRWSVLGQSYGGFCITTYLSQAPHALDAALITGGLPPLVDDPDAVYRATYRHVLAKNRLYFERYSGDAAQAHAIATHLAEHDVRLPTGDRLTPRRFQQLGLDFGASDGF
;
A
#
# COMPACT_ATOMS: atom_id res chain seq x y z
N MET A 1 1.64 -24.57 -4.18
CA MET A 1 1.37 -24.20 -2.78
C MET A 1 2.53 -24.74 -1.95
N THR A 2 3.18 -23.88 -1.18
CA THR A 2 4.36 -24.26 -0.39
C THR A 2 4.17 -23.75 1.01
N THR A 3 4.25 -24.64 2.00
CA THR A 3 4.11 -24.31 3.42
C THR A 3 5.47 -24.35 4.10
N HIS A 4 5.77 -23.33 4.88
CA HIS A 4 6.94 -23.28 5.77
C HIS A 4 6.53 -22.70 7.11
N THR A 5 7.36 -22.92 8.14
CA THR A 5 7.10 -22.43 9.49
C THR A 5 8.20 -21.47 9.93
N ILE A 6 7.82 -20.51 10.75
CA ILE A 6 8.69 -19.65 11.55
C ILE A 6 8.21 -19.74 13.01
N PRO A 7 8.97 -19.26 14.01
CA PRO A 7 8.53 -19.32 15.40
C PRO A 7 7.10 -18.75 15.59
N GLY A 8 6.17 -19.62 15.97
CA GLY A 8 4.76 -19.29 16.22
C GLY A 8 3.83 -19.27 15.00
N LEU A 9 4.33 -19.24 13.76
CA LEU A 9 3.50 -19.09 12.55
C LEU A 9 3.74 -20.18 11.50
N ALA A 10 2.65 -20.66 10.91
CA ALA A 10 2.64 -21.44 9.69
C ALA A 10 2.29 -20.51 8.51
N LEU A 11 3.13 -20.52 7.48
CA LEU A 11 3.06 -19.63 6.33
C LEU A 11 2.86 -20.47 5.06
N THR A 12 1.76 -20.22 4.35
CA THR A 12 1.44 -20.94 3.12
C THR A 12 1.35 -20.00 1.94
N ASP A 13 2.22 -20.23 0.95
CA ASP A 13 2.28 -19.44 -0.27
C ASP A 13 1.25 -19.93 -1.30
N HIS A 14 0.45 -19.00 -1.79
CA HIS A 14 -0.50 -19.16 -2.88
C HIS A 14 -0.11 -18.28 -4.06
N THR A 15 -0.25 -18.84 -5.25
CA THR A 15 -0.09 -18.14 -6.52
C THR A 15 -1.32 -18.42 -7.36
N PHE A 16 -2.01 -17.37 -7.77
CA PHE A 16 -3.20 -17.42 -8.60
C PHE A 16 -2.88 -16.84 -9.98
N ILE A 17 -3.51 -17.40 -11.00
CA ILE A 17 -3.49 -16.87 -12.37
C ILE A 17 -4.86 -16.23 -12.60
N ILE A 18 -4.88 -14.90 -12.70
CA ILE A 18 -6.10 -14.08 -12.73
C ILE A 18 -6.03 -13.15 -13.94
N PRO A 19 -7.15 -12.83 -14.61
CA PRO A 19 -7.13 -11.94 -15.75
C PRO A 19 -6.58 -10.55 -15.40
N LEU A 20 -5.77 -10.00 -16.30
CA LEU A 20 -5.36 -8.59 -16.26
C LEU A 20 -6.59 -7.69 -16.29
N ASP A 21 -7.54 -8.00 -17.17
CA ASP A 21 -8.80 -7.28 -17.32
C ASP A 21 -9.96 -8.23 -16.97
N HIS A 22 -10.64 -8.00 -15.84
CA HIS A 22 -11.74 -8.84 -15.39
C HIS A 22 -12.97 -8.78 -16.32
N ASP A 23 -13.10 -7.73 -17.15
CA ASP A 23 -14.13 -7.67 -18.20
C ASP A 23 -13.76 -8.52 -19.43
N ARG A 24 -12.51 -9.01 -19.50
CA ARG A 24 -11.98 -9.88 -20.55
C ARG A 24 -11.28 -11.10 -19.95
N PRO A 25 -12.03 -12.03 -19.32
CA PRO A 25 -11.45 -13.15 -18.58
C PRO A 25 -10.60 -14.11 -19.43
N GLY A 26 -10.81 -14.15 -20.75
CA GLY A 26 -9.98 -14.92 -21.69
C GLY A 26 -8.76 -14.17 -22.24
N GLY A 27 -8.49 -12.95 -21.77
CA GLY A 27 -7.39 -12.11 -22.21
C GLY A 27 -6.05 -12.42 -21.54
N GLU A 28 -5.19 -11.41 -21.48
CA GLU A 28 -3.90 -11.51 -20.78
C GLU A 28 -4.10 -11.90 -19.31
N GLN A 29 -3.27 -12.82 -18.82
CA GLN A 29 -3.32 -13.33 -17.46
C GLN A 29 -2.13 -12.80 -16.66
N ILE A 30 -2.36 -12.45 -15.41
CA ILE A 30 -1.32 -12.03 -14.46
C ILE A 30 -1.22 -13.01 -13.30
N GLN A 31 -0.04 -13.03 -12.69
CA GLN A 31 0.19 -13.75 -11.46
C GLN A 31 -0.18 -12.86 -10.28
N VAL A 32 -0.99 -13.38 -9.35
CA VAL A 32 -1.28 -12.73 -8.06
C VAL A 32 -0.85 -13.66 -6.93
N PHE A 33 0.02 -13.16 -6.07
CA PHE A 33 0.57 -13.86 -4.93
C PHE A 33 -0.17 -13.47 -3.65
N ALA A 34 -0.42 -14.46 -2.80
CA ALA A 34 -0.88 -14.23 -1.43
C ALA A 34 -0.22 -15.23 -0.48
N ARG A 35 0.00 -14.80 0.77
CA ARG A 35 0.51 -15.67 1.83
C ARG A 35 -0.54 -15.82 2.92
N ALA A 36 -1.00 -17.04 3.14
CA ALA A 36 -1.80 -17.36 4.31
C ALA A 36 -0.88 -17.48 5.54
N VAL A 37 -1.29 -16.86 6.64
CA VAL A 37 -0.56 -16.82 7.91
C VAL A 37 -1.50 -17.31 9.00
N ARG A 38 -1.06 -18.37 9.70
CA ARG A 38 -1.82 -19.00 10.78
C ARG A 38 -0.93 -19.20 11.99
N ALA A 39 -1.49 -19.16 13.20
CA ALA A 39 -0.78 -19.63 14.38
C ALA A 39 -0.51 -21.14 14.26
N ILE A 40 0.70 -21.62 14.56
CA ILE A 40 1.06 -23.06 14.44
C ILE A 40 0.10 -23.93 15.26
N ALA A 41 -0.26 -23.47 16.46
CA ALA A 41 -1.15 -24.18 17.38
C ALA A 41 -2.57 -24.38 16.81
N ALA A 42 -3.00 -23.50 15.90
CA ALA A 42 -4.35 -23.48 15.35
C ALA A 42 -4.37 -23.65 13.81
N ARG A 43 -3.26 -24.13 13.22
CA ARG A 43 -3.09 -24.14 11.75
C ARG A 43 -4.12 -25.02 11.03
N ASP A 44 -4.64 -26.03 11.73
CA ASP A 44 -5.60 -27.01 11.23
C ASP A 44 -7.05 -26.68 11.64
N GLU A 45 -7.27 -25.60 12.39
CA GLU A 45 -8.60 -25.15 12.80
C GLU A 45 -9.31 -24.39 11.67
N GLU A 46 -10.63 -24.56 11.58
CA GLU A 46 -11.46 -23.73 10.71
C GLU A 46 -11.70 -22.37 11.39
N ARG A 47 -11.04 -21.33 10.89
CA ARG A 47 -11.15 -19.96 11.36
C ARG A 47 -11.59 -19.03 10.22
N PRO A 48 -12.33 -17.94 10.52
CA PRO A 48 -12.66 -16.93 9.53
C PRO A 48 -11.39 -16.34 8.90
N TRP A 49 -11.50 -15.83 7.69
CA TRP A 49 -10.37 -15.23 6.99
C TRP A 49 -10.33 -13.72 7.18
N LEU A 50 -9.12 -13.18 7.30
CA LEU A 50 -8.85 -11.75 7.30
C LEU A 50 -7.89 -11.42 6.17
N VAL A 51 -8.34 -10.68 5.16
CA VAL A 51 -7.47 -10.23 4.06
C VAL A 51 -6.88 -8.89 4.39
N PHE A 52 -5.57 -8.78 4.21
CA PHE A 52 -4.85 -7.54 4.43
C PHE A 52 -4.57 -6.81 3.12
N PHE A 53 -5.00 -5.55 3.05
CA PHE A 53 -4.68 -4.61 1.97
C PHE A 53 -3.60 -3.64 2.45
N GLN A 54 -2.41 -3.79 1.88
CA GLN A 54 -1.26 -2.96 2.16
C GLN A 54 -1.44 -1.52 1.64
N GLY A 55 -0.85 -0.57 2.37
CA GLY A 55 -0.74 0.83 1.97
C GLY A 55 0.33 1.13 0.92
N GLY A 56 0.70 2.40 0.80
CA GLY A 56 1.60 2.90 -0.23
C GLY A 56 0.86 3.92 -1.10
N PRO A 57 0.33 3.55 -2.29
CA PRO A 57 0.32 2.24 -2.97
C PRO A 57 1.70 1.75 -3.43
N GLY A 58 1.76 0.55 -4.04
CA GLY A 58 2.96 0.04 -4.72
C GLY A 58 3.90 -0.82 -3.85
N SER A 59 3.56 -1.03 -2.58
CA SER A 59 4.33 -1.89 -1.67
C SER A 59 3.76 -3.31 -1.62
N PRO A 60 4.61 -4.36 -1.49
CA PRO A 60 4.13 -5.71 -1.20
C PRO A 60 3.49 -5.79 0.19
N SER A 61 2.63 -6.78 0.41
CA SER A 61 2.19 -7.10 1.77
C SER A 61 3.38 -7.47 2.67
N PRO A 62 3.28 -7.29 4.00
CA PRO A 62 4.34 -7.63 4.95
C PRO A 62 4.85 -9.06 4.79
N ARG A 63 6.12 -9.28 5.11
CA ARG A 63 6.73 -10.61 5.20
C ARG A 63 7.11 -10.86 6.66
N PRO A 64 6.20 -11.44 7.48
CA PRO A 64 6.50 -11.65 8.89
C PRO A 64 7.68 -12.60 9.04
N LEU A 65 8.65 -12.21 9.88
CA LEU A 65 9.80 -13.02 10.29
C LEU A 65 9.64 -13.60 11.70
N GLU A 66 8.68 -13.08 12.45
CA GLU A 66 8.35 -13.49 13.81
C GLU A 66 6.86 -13.24 14.11
N LEU A 67 6.39 -13.78 15.24
CA LEU A 67 5.06 -13.53 15.77
C LEU A 67 5.01 -12.16 16.49
N GLY A 68 4.77 -11.10 15.73
CA GLY A 68 4.78 -9.73 16.23
C GLY A 68 3.66 -8.83 15.70
N GLY A 69 3.61 -7.60 16.21
CA GLY A 69 2.71 -6.55 15.78
C GLY A 69 1.22 -6.94 15.78
N TRP A 70 0.46 -6.38 14.84
CA TRP A 70 -0.96 -6.68 14.69
C TRP A 70 -1.22 -8.13 14.24
N ILE A 71 -0.28 -8.75 13.53
CA ILE A 71 -0.41 -10.14 13.05
C ILE A 71 -0.53 -11.09 14.23
N LYS A 72 0.27 -10.90 15.29
CA LYS A 72 0.18 -11.71 16.53
C LYS A 72 -1.24 -11.76 17.08
N ARG A 73 -1.92 -10.62 17.14
CA ARG A 73 -3.31 -10.55 17.62
C ARG A 73 -4.28 -11.14 16.60
N ALA A 74 -4.12 -10.82 15.32
CA ALA A 74 -5.04 -11.28 14.28
C ALA A 74 -5.07 -12.80 14.15
N VAL A 75 -3.93 -13.49 14.24
CA VAL A 75 -3.88 -14.96 14.11
C VAL A 75 -4.52 -15.72 15.27
N GLU A 76 -4.84 -15.04 16.38
CA GLU A 76 -5.62 -15.63 17.48
C GLU A 76 -7.07 -15.90 17.08
N GLU A 77 -7.61 -15.19 16.07
CA GLU A 77 -9.01 -15.29 15.63
C GLU A 77 -9.15 -15.64 14.14
N TYR A 78 -8.17 -15.27 13.31
CA TYR A 78 -8.28 -15.34 11.87
C TYR A 78 -7.20 -16.20 11.21
N ASN A 79 -7.55 -16.77 10.07
CA ASN A 79 -6.59 -17.11 9.02
C ASN A 79 -6.27 -15.81 8.25
N VAL A 80 -5.07 -15.25 8.44
CA VAL A 80 -4.70 -13.99 7.79
C VAL A 80 -4.20 -14.24 6.37
N LEU A 81 -4.74 -13.56 5.38
CA LEU A 81 -4.26 -13.59 3.99
C LEU A 81 -3.55 -12.28 3.66
N LEU A 82 -2.23 -12.36 3.55
CA LEU A 82 -1.37 -11.24 3.14
C LEU A 82 -1.33 -11.20 1.61
N LEU A 83 -2.13 -10.32 1.00
CA LEU A 83 -2.27 -10.19 -0.44
C LEU A 83 -1.23 -9.21 -0.99
N ASP A 84 -0.35 -9.67 -1.88
CA ASP A 84 0.37 -8.75 -2.74
C ASP A 84 -0.63 -8.27 -3.80
N GLN A 85 -1.07 -7.01 -3.71
CA GLN A 85 -1.98 -6.46 -4.70
C GLN A 85 -1.34 -6.53 -6.09
N ARG A 86 -2.13 -6.72 -7.15
CA ARG A 86 -1.63 -6.71 -8.54
C ARG A 86 -0.67 -5.54 -8.76
N GLY A 87 0.47 -5.80 -9.40
CA GLY A 87 1.50 -4.81 -9.64
C GLY A 87 2.52 -4.64 -8.50
N THR A 88 2.37 -5.35 -7.39
CA THR A 88 3.26 -5.24 -6.22
C THR A 88 3.91 -6.58 -5.87
N GLY A 89 5.08 -6.53 -5.23
CA GLY A 89 5.74 -7.72 -4.70
C GLY A 89 5.93 -8.84 -5.72
N ARG A 90 5.32 -10.00 -5.45
CA ARG A 90 5.36 -11.19 -6.31
C ARG A 90 4.16 -11.28 -7.28
N SER A 91 3.29 -10.27 -7.29
CA SER A 91 2.09 -10.19 -8.12
C SER A 91 2.32 -9.34 -9.37
N THR A 92 2.95 -9.92 -10.41
CA THR A 92 3.30 -9.24 -11.68
C THR A 92 3.79 -7.80 -11.45
N PRO A 93 4.96 -7.61 -10.81
CA PRO A 93 5.37 -6.31 -10.29
C PRO A 93 5.52 -5.27 -11.39
N LEU A 94 4.98 -4.08 -11.14
CA LEU A 94 5.15 -2.90 -11.97
C LEU A 94 6.45 -2.20 -11.59
N THR A 95 7.42 -2.27 -12.49
CA THR A 95 8.69 -1.54 -12.42
C THR A 95 8.89 -0.68 -13.66
N PHE A 96 9.82 0.26 -13.58
CA PHE A 96 10.27 1.04 -14.74
C PHE A 96 10.62 0.13 -15.93
N GLN A 97 11.36 -0.96 -15.68
CA GLN A 97 11.77 -1.93 -16.69
C GLN A 97 10.59 -2.70 -17.27
N THR A 98 9.57 -3.02 -16.46
CA THR A 98 8.38 -3.73 -16.96
C THR A 98 7.52 -2.84 -17.85
N LEU A 99 7.35 -1.57 -17.47
CA LEU A 99 6.56 -0.59 -18.23
C LEU A 99 7.28 -0.15 -19.49
N ALA A 100 8.62 -0.09 -19.47
CA ALA A 100 9.44 0.27 -20.65
C ALA A 100 9.27 -0.71 -21.83
N ARG A 101 8.71 -1.91 -21.61
CA ARG A 101 8.38 -2.85 -22.70
C ARG A 101 7.15 -2.43 -23.51
N LEU A 102 6.31 -1.56 -22.96
CA LEU A 102 5.12 -1.06 -23.64
C LEU A 102 5.51 0.06 -24.61
N PRO A 103 4.91 0.09 -25.82
CA PRO A 103 5.44 0.85 -26.95
C PRO A 103 5.27 2.38 -26.83
N SER A 104 4.45 2.87 -25.90
CA SER A 104 4.17 4.30 -25.76
C SER A 104 3.68 4.64 -24.35
N ALA A 105 3.76 5.92 -23.98
CA ALA A 105 3.20 6.43 -22.74
C ALA A 105 1.68 6.16 -22.62
N GLN A 106 0.96 6.22 -23.74
CA GLN A 106 -0.46 5.89 -23.76
C GLN A 106 -0.70 4.40 -23.46
N ALA A 107 0.09 3.50 -24.07
CA ALA A 107 0.00 2.07 -23.79
C ALA A 107 0.36 1.76 -22.33
N GLN A 108 1.34 2.46 -21.75
CA GLN A 108 1.66 2.35 -20.32
C GLN A 108 0.50 2.81 -19.44
N ALA A 109 -0.11 3.96 -19.75
CA ALA A 109 -1.26 4.46 -19.00
C ALA A 109 -2.45 3.50 -19.08
N ASP A 110 -2.76 2.98 -20.27
CA ASP A 110 -3.86 2.03 -20.46
C ASP A 110 -3.61 0.71 -19.72
N TYR A 111 -2.38 0.21 -19.72
CA TYR A 111 -1.99 -0.95 -18.91
C TYR A 111 -2.15 -0.67 -17.42
N LEU A 112 -1.66 0.48 -16.92
CA LEU A 112 -1.73 0.87 -15.51
C LEU A 112 -3.16 1.03 -14.98
N LYS A 113 -4.15 1.33 -15.84
CA LYS A 113 -5.56 1.38 -15.45
C LYS A 113 -6.06 0.05 -14.89
N HIS A 114 -5.48 -1.07 -15.31
CA HIS A 114 -5.82 -2.40 -14.79
C HIS A 114 -5.23 -2.67 -13.40
N PHE A 115 -4.45 -1.76 -12.80
CA PHE A 115 -3.81 -1.96 -11.49
C PHE A 115 -4.41 -1.11 -10.36
N ARG A 116 -5.57 -0.52 -10.61
CA ARG A 116 -6.31 0.33 -9.66
C ARG A 116 -7.08 -0.48 -8.61
N ALA A 117 -7.61 0.21 -7.61
CA ALA A 117 -8.36 -0.38 -6.50
C ALA A 117 -9.56 -1.24 -6.94
N ASP A 118 -10.26 -0.88 -8.01
CA ASP A 118 -11.34 -1.66 -8.61
C ASP A 118 -10.88 -3.06 -9.01
N ALA A 119 -9.77 -3.15 -9.76
CA ALA A 119 -9.23 -4.43 -10.20
C ALA A 119 -8.59 -5.24 -9.05
N ILE A 120 -8.01 -4.56 -8.06
CA ILE A 120 -7.51 -5.18 -6.81
C ILE A 120 -8.66 -5.83 -6.02
N VAL A 121 -9.82 -5.18 -5.94
CA VAL A 121 -11.01 -5.73 -5.26
C VAL A 121 -11.55 -6.93 -6.03
N GLN A 122 -11.57 -6.85 -7.36
CA GLN A 122 -11.97 -7.99 -8.21
C GLN A 122 -11.02 -9.20 -8.03
N ASP A 123 -9.71 -8.98 -7.87
CA ASP A 123 -8.77 -10.06 -7.51
C ASP A 123 -9.11 -10.69 -6.17
N ALA A 124 -9.39 -9.86 -5.17
CA ALA A 124 -9.73 -10.33 -3.84
C ALA A 124 -11.01 -11.17 -3.90
N GLU A 125 -12.05 -10.74 -4.61
CA GLU A 125 -13.27 -11.52 -4.82
C GLU A 125 -13.02 -12.84 -5.57
N TRP A 126 -12.18 -12.82 -6.61
CA TRP A 126 -11.78 -14.02 -7.32
C TRP A 126 -11.09 -15.02 -6.37
N ILE A 127 -10.13 -14.53 -5.58
CA ILE A 127 -9.37 -15.32 -4.61
C ILE A 127 -10.28 -15.85 -3.50
N ARG A 128 -11.22 -15.04 -3.00
CA ARG A 128 -12.19 -15.44 -1.98
C ARG A 128 -12.98 -16.66 -2.45
N ARG A 129 -13.52 -16.61 -3.66
CA ARG A 129 -14.29 -17.71 -4.24
C ARG A 129 -13.42 -18.95 -4.47
N ALA A 130 -12.20 -18.77 -4.96
CA ALA A 130 -11.27 -19.87 -5.17
C ALA A 130 -10.82 -20.55 -3.85
N LEU A 131 -10.66 -19.78 -2.77
CA LEU A 131 -10.21 -20.31 -1.48
C LEU A 131 -11.34 -20.83 -0.60
N LEU A 132 -12.48 -20.14 -0.58
CA LEU A 132 -13.57 -20.38 0.38
C LEU A 132 -14.79 -21.03 -0.26
N GLY A 133 -14.90 -20.99 -1.59
CA GLY A 133 -16.11 -21.33 -2.32
C GLY A 133 -17.11 -20.17 -2.40
N GLU A 134 -18.18 -20.38 -3.17
CA GLU A 134 -19.23 -19.40 -3.37
C GLU A 134 -20.02 -19.13 -2.08
N GLY A 135 -20.49 -17.88 -1.90
CA GLY A 135 -21.31 -17.47 -0.75
C GLY A 135 -20.60 -17.31 0.59
N ARG A 136 -19.32 -17.70 0.72
CA ARG A 136 -18.54 -17.53 1.96
C ARG A 136 -17.95 -16.13 2.09
N ARG A 137 -18.14 -15.49 3.24
CA ARG A 137 -17.63 -14.14 3.52
C ARG A 137 -16.25 -14.18 4.19
N TRP A 138 -15.57 -13.04 4.18
CA TRP A 138 -14.34 -12.83 4.94
C TRP A 138 -14.26 -11.40 5.49
N SER A 139 -13.36 -11.15 6.43
CA SER A 139 -13.07 -9.80 6.93
C SER A 139 -11.93 -9.17 6.14
N VAL A 140 -11.90 -7.84 6.07
CA VAL A 140 -10.81 -7.08 5.42
C VAL A 140 -10.19 -6.07 6.37
N LEU A 141 -8.87 -5.94 6.32
CA LEU A 141 -8.08 -4.95 7.06
C LEU A 141 -7.21 -4.17 6.08
N GLY A 142 -7.25 -2.84 6.13
CA GLY A 142 -6.57 -1.98 5.16
C GLY A 142 -5.85 -0.83 5.86
N GLN A 143 -4.59 -0.63 5.51
CA GLN A 143 -3.76 0.44 6.04
C GLN A 143 -3.45 1.46 4.93
N SER A 144 -3.57 2.75 5.20
CA SER A 144 -3.29 3.82 4.21
C SER A 144 -4.03 3.55 2.89
N TYR A 145 -3.38 3.46 1.73
CA TYR A 145 -4.04 3.11 0.46
C TYR A 145 -4.92 1.85 0.54
N GLY A 146 -4.62 0.90 1.43
CA GLY A 146 -5.51 -0.24 1.71
C GLY A 146 -6.92 0.16 2.13
N GLY A 147 -7.12 1.30 2.78
CA GLY A 147 -8.44 1.86 3.08
C GLY A 147 -9.19 2.36 1.83
N PHE A 148 -8.49 2.82 0.79
CA PHE A 148 -9.08 3.12 -0.53
C PHE A 148 -9.57 1.82 -1.19
N CYS A 149 -8.81 0.74 -1.07
CA CYS A 149 -9.26 -0.59 -1.52
C CYS A 149 -10.49 -1.05 -0.74
N ILE A 150 -10.53 -0.89 0.59
CA ILE A 150 -11.69 -1.29 1.40
C ILE A 150 -12.94 -0.51 1.04
N THR A 151 -12.86 0.81 0.89
CA THR A 151 -14.01 1.64 0.50
C THR A 151 -14.50 1.28 -0.90
N THR A 152 -13.59 0.96 -1.83
CA THR A 152 -13.94 0.38 -3.14
C THR A 152 -14.64 -0.98 -2.99
N TYR A 153 -14.16 -1.85 -2.11
CA TYR A 153 -14.76 -3.15 -1.82
C TYR A 153 -16.19 -3.01 -1.29
N LEU A 154 -16.39 -2.12 -0.31
CA LEU A 154 -17.71 -1.82 0.25
C LEU A 154 -18.68 -1.27 -0.81
N SER A 155 -18.17 -0.58 -1.83
CA SER A 155 -19.00 -0.10 -2.95
C SER A 155 -19.35 -1.20 -3.96
N GLN A 156 -18.47 -2.18 -4.18
CA GLN A 156 -18.62 -3.16 -5.27
C GLN A 156 -19.17 -4.52 -4.82
N ALA A 157 -18.75 -4.99 -3.64
CA ALA A 157 -19.08 -6.31 -3.12
C ALA A 157 -19.27 -6.34 -1.58
N PRO A 158 -20.11 -5.46 -0.99
CA PRO A 158 -20.28 -5.41 0.47
C PRO A 158 -20.85 -6.70 1.07
N HIS A 159 -21.66 -7.43 0.30
CA HIS A 159 -22.26 -8.70 0.73
C HIS A 159 -21.22 -9.81 0.96
N ALA A 160 -20.01 -9.67 0.41
CA ALA A 160 -18.93 -10.62 0.57
C ALA A 160 -18.11 -10.42 1.86
N LEU A 161 -18.37 -9.36 2.63
CA LEU A 161 -17.53 -8.96 3.77
C LEU A 161 -18.23 -9.15 5.11
N ASP A 162 -17.63 -9.86 6.06
CA ASP A 162 -18.14 -9.93 7.44
C ASP A 162 -17.81 -8.66 8.25
N ALA A 163 -16.60 -8.13 8.06
CA ALA A 163 -16.15 -6.88 8.66
C ALA A 163 -15.16 -6.12 7.77
N ALA A 164 -15.10 -4.80 7.94
CA ALA A 164 -14.15 -3.92 7.25
C ALA A 164 -13.42 -3.03 8.27
N LEU A 165 -12.10 -3.20 8.39
CA LEU A 165 -11.25 -2.53 9.36
C LEU A 165 -10.29 -1.58 8.62
N ILE A 166 -10.39 -0.28 8.89
CA ILE A 166 -9.58 0.75 8.21
C ILE A 166 -8.62 1.39 9.20
N THR A 167 -7.31 1.27 8.94
CA THR A 167 -6.23 1.88 9.72
C THR A 167 -5.56 3.00 8.91
N GLY A 168 -6.39 4.01 8.58
CA GLY A 168 -6.00 5.15 7.77
C GLY A 168 -6.28 4.95 6.27
N GLY A 169 -6.35 6.08 5.55
CA GLY A 169 -6.63 6.15 4.12
C GLY A 169 -8.12 6.04 3.77
N LEU A 170 -8.81 7.16 3.88
CA LEU A 170 -10.18 7.32 3.37
C LEU A 170 -10.13 8.16 2.09
N PRO A 171 -10.82 7.73 1.01
CA PRO A 171 -10.97 8.57 -0.16
C PRO A 171 -11.65 9.89 0.22
N PRO A 172 -11.11 11.03 -0.23
CA PRO A 172 -11.74 12.32 0.01
C PRO A 172 -12.99 12.45 -0.86
N LEU A 173 -14.02 13.13 -0.36
CA LEU A 173 -15.25 13.42 -1.10
C LEU A 173 -15.07 14.64 -2.00
N VAL A 174 -14.10 14.59 -2.91
CA VAL A 174 -13.81 15.64 -3.90
C VAL A 174 -13.51 15.01 -5.27
N ASP A 175 -13.78 15.77 -6.32
CA ASP A 175 -13.61 15.31 -7.71
C ASP A 175 -12.21 15.58 -8.27
N ASP A 176 -11.37 16.30 -7.52
CA ASP A 176 -10.04 16.75 -7.97
C ASP A 176 -8.99 16.61 -6.86
N PRO A 177 -7.86 15.92 -7.11
CA PRO A 177 -6.76 15.81 -6.14
C PRO A 177 -6.23 17.17 -5.66
N ASP A 178 -6.28 18.22 -6.49
CA ASP A 178 -5.78 19.55 -6.10
C ASP A 178 -6.49 20.10 -4.86
N ALA A 179 -7.78 19.80 -4.68
CA ALA A 179 -8.54 20.24 -3.52
C ALA A 179 -7.96 19.65 -2.21
N VAL A 180 -7.55 18.38 -2.24
CA VAL A 180 -6.89 17.70 -1.13
C VAL A 180 -5.54 18.36 -0.83
N TYR A 181 -4.72 18.59 -1.87
CA TYR A 181 -3.41 19.20 -1.70
C TYR A 181 -3.50 20.64 -1.17
N ARG A 182 -4.40 21.47 -1.71
CA ARG A 182 -4.63 22.84 -1.23
C ARG A 182 -5.09 22.87 0.23
N ALA A 183 -5.93 21.94 0.65
CA ALA A 183 -6.31 21.80 2.04
C ALA A 183 -5.10 21.44 2.92
N THR A 184 -4.25 20.52 2.47
CA THR A 184 -3.02 20.11 3.17
C THR A 184 -2.00 21.25 3.28
N TYR A 185 -1.83 22.09 2.25
CA TYR A 185 -0.89 23.23 2.27
C TYR A 185 -1.14 24.17 3.44
N ARG A 186 -2.40 24.42 3.80
CA ARG A 186 -2.75 25.27 4.95
C ARG A 186 -2.23 24.68 6.26
N HIS A 187 -2.33 23.37 6.43
CA HIS A 187 -1.84 22.66 7.61
C HIS A 187 -0.32 22.63 7.65
N VAL A 188 0.33 22.38 6.51
CA VAL A 188 1.80 22.40 6.40
C VAL A 188 2.35 23.78 6.75
N LEU A 189 1.73 24.86 6.25
CA LEU A 189 2.11 26.24 6.59
C LEU A 189 1.96 26.53 8.09
N ALA A 190 0.84 26.11 8.69
CA ALA A 190 0.63 26.29 10.13
C ALA A 190 1.67 25.53 10.96
N LYS A 191 2.00 24.28 10.59
CA LYS A 191 3.02 23.47 11.27
C LYS A 191 4.42 24.07 11.13
N ASN A 192 4.78 24.57 9.95
CA ASN A 192 6.05 25.25 9.73
C ASN A 192 6.16 26.52 10.60
N ARG A 193 5.09 27.31 10.72
CA ARG A 193 5.08 28.49 11.60
C ARG A 193 5.34 28.09 13.06
N LEU A 194 4.61 27.11 13.57
CA LEU A 194 4.79 26.61 14.94
C LEU A 194 6.22 26.08 15.18
N TYR A 195 6.81 25.41 14.19
CA TYR A 195 8.21 24.97 14.27
C TYR A 195 9.18 26.13 14.43
N PHE A 196 9.11 27.12 13.53
CA PHE A 196 10.03 28.26 13.57
C PHE A 196 9.77 29.20 14.75
N GLU A 197 8.55 29.26 15.28
CA GLU A 197 8.28 29.95 16.55
C GLU A 197 9.00 29.29 17.73
N ARG A 198 9.04 27.95 17.74
CA ARG A 198 9.74 27.16 18.77
C ARG A 198 11.26 27.18 18.59
N TYR A 199 11.75 27.11 17.36
CA TYR A 199 13.16 27.05 16.99
C TYR A 199 13.51 28.23 16.07
N SER A 200 13.52 29.43 16.63
CA SER A 200 13.66 30.68 15.87
C SER A 200 14.98 30.82 15.08
N GLY A 201 16.04 30.13 15.50
CA GLY A 201 17.32 30.09 14.76
C GLY A 201 17.25 29.29 13.46
N ASP A 202 16.34 28.31 13.38
CA ASP A 202 16.32 27.37 12.26
C ASP A 202 15.78 28.01 10.98
N ALA A 203 14.92 29.03 11.09
CA ALA A 203 14.40 29.74 9.92
C ALA A 203 15.52 30.42 9.12
N ALA A 204 16.42 31.12 9.82
CA ALA A 204 17.57 31.78 9.20
C ALA A 204 18.53 30.75 8.59
N GLN A 205 18.78 29.65 9.30
CA GLN A 205 19.67 28.59 8.84
C GLN A 205 19.12 27.86 7.61
N ALA A 206 17.84 27.48 7.63
CA ALA A 206 17.18 26.84 6.49
C ALA A 206 17.17 27.76 5.26
N HIS A 207 16.96 29.06 5.45
CA HIS A 207 17.05 30.05 4.38
C HIS A 207 18.48 30.15 3.82
N ALA A 208 19.49 30.26 4.68
CA ALA A 208 20.89 30.33 4.26
C ALA A 208 21.32 29.08 3.47
N ILE A 209 20.93 27.89 3.92
CA ILE A 209 21.17 26.62 3.20
C ILE A 209 20.47 26.66 1.84
N ALA A 210 19.18 26.97 1.79
CA ALA A 210 18.42 26.98 0.54
C ALA A 210 19.00 27.97 -0.49
N THR A 211 19.41 29.16 -0.05
CA THR A 211 20.08 30.16 -0.89
C THR A 211 21.41 29.63 -1.42
N HIS A 212 22.25 29.06 -0.55
CA HIS A 212 23.53 28.48 -0.97
C HIS A 212 23.33 27.36 -2.01
N LEU A 213 22.38 26.46 -1.80
CA LEU A 213 22.06 25.37 -2.74
C LEU A 213 21.46 25.88 -4.08
N ALA A 214 20.83 27.05 -4.08
CA ALA A 214 20.30 27.66 -5.30
C ALA A 214 21.41 28.29 -6.16
N GLU A 215 22.38 28.92 -5.50
CA GLU A 215 23.47 29.66 -6.15
C GLU A 215 24.68 28.80 -6.50
N HIS A 216 24.87 27.68 -5.81
CA HIS A 216 26.05 26.82 -5.95
C HIS A 216 25.67 25.41 -6.43
N ASP A 217 26.63 24.74 -7.07
CA ASP A 217 26.49 23.33 -7.43
C ASP A 217 27.04 22.43 -6.32
N VAL A 218 26.22 22.24 -5.28
CA VAL A 218 26.56 21.36 -4.16
C VAL A 218 26.25 19.91 -4.51
N ARG A 219 27.23 19.03 -4.36
CA ARG A 219 27.15 17.61 -4.70
C ARG A 219 27.22 16.73 -3.45
N LEU A 220 26.35 15.73 -3.38
CA LEU A 220 26.41 14.67 -2.36
C LEU A 220 27.58 13.71 -2.66
N PRO A 221 28.00 12.87 -1.70
CA PRO A 221 29.03 11.85 -1.93
C PRO A 221 28.72 10.90 -3.10
N THR A 222 27.45 10.75 -3.46
CA THR A 222 26.99 9.97 -4.62
C THR A 222 27.18 10.67 -5.98
N GLY A 223 27.59 11.94 -5.99
CA GLY A 223 27.70 12.78 -7.18
C GLY A 223 26.40 13.49 -7.58
N ASP A 224 25.28 13.18 -6.93
CA ASP A 224 24.01 13.83 -7.19
C ASP A 224 24.01 15.28 -6.70
N ARG A 225 23.30 16.16 -7.42
CA ARG A 225 23.10 17.54 -6.98
C ARG A 225 22.14 17.59 -5.79
N LEU A 226 22.54 18.30 -4.73
CA LEU A 226 21.67 18.69 -3.64
C LEU A 226 21.03 20.04 -4.01
N THR A 227 19.77 20.02 -4.41
CA THR A 227 19.01 21.22 -4.76
C THR A 227 18.21 21.73 -3.55
N PRO A 228 17.75 22.99 -3.54
CA PRO A 228 16.84 23.48 -2.50
C PRO A 228 15.59 22.60 -2.36
N ARG A 229 15.02 22.12 -3.48
CA ARG A 229 13.85 21.24 -3.48
C ARG A 229 14.15 19.89 -2.81
N ARG A 230 15.34 19.33 -3.04
CA ARG A 230 15.77 18.07 -2.39
C ARG A 230 16.04 18.28 -0.90
N PHE A 231 16.63 19.41 -0.50
CA PHE A 231 16.78 19.77 0.91
C PHE A 231 15.43 19.87 1.63
N GLN A 232 14.44 20.51 1.00
CA GLN A 232 13.08 20.64 1.55
C GLN A 232 12.36 19.29 1.74
N GLN A 233 12.78 18.22 1.05
CA GLN A 233 12.21 16.87 1.26
C GLN A 233 12.53 16.29 2.63
N LEU A 234 13.54 16.81 3.35
CA LEU A 234 13.77 16.45 4.76
C LEU A 234 12.54 16.74 5.64
N GLY A 235 11.69 17.69 5.22
CA GLY A 235 10.43 18.00 5.88
C GLY A 235 9.35 16.92 5.72
N LEU A 236 9.53 15.88 4.91
CA LEU A 236 8.53 14.81 4.74
C LEU A 236 8.34 13.98 6.01
N ASP A 237 9.42 13.78 6.77
CA ASP A 237 9.40 13.04 8.03
C ASP A 237 9.03 13.95 9.23
N PHE A 238 8.89 15.25 8.96
CA PHE A 238 8.59 16.24 9.97
C PHE A 238 7.13 16.12 10.43
N GLY A 239 6.91 15.67 11.67
CA GLY A 239 5.58 15.32 12.15
C GLY A 239 5.15 13.88 11.88
N ALA A 240 6.01 13.03 11.33
CA ALA A 240 5.68 11.62 11.06
C ALA A 240 5.74 10.72 12.32
N SER A 241 6.45 11.15 13.38
CA SER A 241 6.55 10.45 14.67
C SER A 241 6.34 11.41 15.85
N ASP A 242 7.08 11.26 16.96
CA ASP A 242 6.90 11.99 18.22
C ASP A 242 7.29 13.48 18.09
N GLY A 243 6.39 14.28 17.51
CA GLY A 243 6.44 15.74 17.54
C GLY A 243 6.81 16.40 16.22
N PHE A 244 7.26 17.65 16.36
CA PHE A 244 7.86 18.49 15.32
C PHE A 244 8.98 19.30 16.00
#